data_AF-A0A9P8ARW1-F1
#
_entry.id   AF-A0A9P8ARW1-F1
#
_cell.length_a   1.000
_cell.length_b   1.000
_cell.length_c   1.000
_cell.angle_alpha   90.00
_cell.angle_beta   90.00
_cell.angle_gamma   90.00
#
_symmetry.space_group_name_H-M   'P 1'
#
loop_
_entity.id
_entity.type
_entity.pdbx_description
1 polymer ?
#
loop_
_entity_poly.entity_id
_entity_poly.type
_entity_poly.pdbx_seq_one_letter_code
_entity_poly.pdbx_strand_id
1 'polypeptide(L)'
;MPLSVGLEFDATIQKATSQSDASDSAFQSRFGIGLVSPIFYETEGNEWRDEIREDRFTLLQLKRVAMLVCRFETAQDSLHPVHRIKDHDNILSNRFNDALKDLSLSEIYARIQNVTDVTGLAALLNFVSREESEASSYDGYQDSKFFKVWEVNFTSLIKHDTIEFRQHEGTISGSSALRWAEFIVRFTFALTASDTEVMSDGDTLKDLNSLVYLPQ
;
A
#
# COMPACT_ATOMS: atom_id res chain seq x y z
N MET A 1 -28.01 9.78 19.83
CA MET A 1 -27.84 8.35 19.51
C MET A 1 -26.63 8.24 18.61
N PRO A 2 -25.62 7.41 18.91
CA PRO A 2 -24.54 7.18 17.97
C PRO A 2 -25.06 6.28 16.83
N LEU A 3 -24.86 6.71 15.59
CA LEU A 3 -25.06 5.86 14.42
C LEU A 3 -23.95 4.81 14.43
N SER A 4 -24.29 3.54 14.66
CA SER A 4 -23.36 2.44 14.40
C SER A 4 -23.23 2.29 12.89
N VAL A 5 -22.17 2.85 12.32
CA VAL A 5 -21.82 2.58 10.93
C VAL A 5 -21.18 1.20 10.90
N GLY A 6 -21.95 0.18 10.49
CA GLY A 6 -21.40 -1.14 10.21
C GLY A 6 -20.45 -1.04 9.02
N LEU A 7 -19.17 -1.31 9.23
CA LEU A 7 -18.18 -1.42 8.16
C LEU A 7 -18.25 -2.86 7.58
N GLU A 8 -19.18 -3.11 6.66
CA GLU A 8 -19.29 -4.39 5.96
C GLU A 8 -18.37 -4.44 4.74
N PHE A 9 -17.15 -4.98 4.85
CA PHE A 9 -16.19 -5.04 3.74
C PHE A 9 -16.61 -6.05 2.65
N ASP A 10 -16.84 -5.61 1.40
CA ASP A 10 -17.04 -6.50 0.26
C ASP A 10 -15.71 -6.72 -0.48
N ALA A 11 -15.31 -7.98 -0.61
CA ALA A 11 -14.10 -8.39 -1.31
C ALA A 11 -14.49 -9.23 -2.51
N THR A 12 -14.55 -8.61 -3.69
CA THR A 12 -14.82 -9.35 -4.93
C THR A 12 -13.53 -9.96 -5.48
N ILE A 13 -13.45 -11.29 -5.50
CA ILE A 13 -12.41 -12.01 -6.24
C ILE A 13 -12.82 -12.00 -7.72
N GLN A 14 -12.11 -11.25 -8.55
CA GLN A 14 -12.34 -11.23 -9.99
C GLN A 14 -11.26 -12.05 -10.71
N LYS A 15 -11.67 -12.78 -11.74
CA LYS A 15 -10.71 -13.38 -12.68
C LYS A 15 -10.08 -12.24 -13.47
N ALA A 16 -8.85 -11.88 -13.14
CA ALA A 16 -8.10 -10.87 -13.87
C ALA A 16 -7.65 -11.48 -15.21
N THR A 17 -8.30 -11.06 -16.30
CA THR A 17 -7.80 -11.34 -17.65
C THR A 17 -6.94 -10.16 -18.06
N SER A 18 -5.60 -10.32 -18.04
CA SER A 18 -4.71 -9.30 -18.56
C SER A 18 -4.87 -9.26 -20.07
N GLN A 19 -5.60 -8.26 -20.60
CA GLN A 19 -5.64 -7.97 -22.03
C GLN A 19 -4.36 -7.25 -22.48
N SER A 20 -3.19 -7.83 -22.20
CA SER A 20 -1.94 -7.35 -22.78
C SER A 20 -1.71 -8.11 -24.09
N ASP A 21 -1.80 -7.40 -25.22
CA ASP A 21 -1.64 -7.89 -26.61
C ASP A 21 -0.23 -8.39 -26.97
N ALA A 22 0.53 -8.90 -26.00
CA ALA A 22 1.89 -9.38 -26.23
C ALA A 22 1.98 -10.89 -26.02
N SER A 23 2.00 -11.60 -27.16
CA SER A 23 2.57 -12.94 -27.40
C SER A 23 2.24 -14.06 -26.39
N ASP A 24 1.44 -15.04 -26.84
CA ASP A 24 1.40 -16.50 -26.58
C ASP A 24 2.00 -17.17 -25.31
N SER A 25 2.45 -16.44 -24.29
CA SER A 25 2.65 -16.96 -22.93
C SER A 25 1.29 -17.00 -22.21
N ALA A 26 0.44 -17.88 -22.74
CA ALA A 26 -0.66 -18.60 -22.11
C ALA A 26 -1.15 -18.09 -20.74
N PHE A 27 -2.27 -17.34 -20.77
CA PHE A 27 -3.57 -17.72 -20.18
C PHE A 27 -3.61 -18.61 -18.92
N GLN A 28 -2.71 -18.43 -17.96
CA GLN A 28 -3.01 -18.85 -16.60
C GLN A 28 -4.06 -17.90 -16.05
N SER A 29 -5.19 -18.44 -15.61
CA SER A 29 -6.21 -17.70 -14.89
C SER A 29 -5.56 -17.05 -13.66
N ARG A 30 -5.28 -15.75 -13.74
CA ARG A 30 -4.80 -14.97 -12.61
C ARG A 30 -6.01 -14.54 -11.81
N PHE A 31 -6.04 -14.87 -10.53
CA PHE A 31 -7.01 -14.32 -9.61
C PHE A 31 -6.47 -12.98 -9.13
N GLY A 32 -7.23 -11.91 -9.34
CA GLY A 32 -6.97 -10.61 -8.76
C GLY A 32 -7.99 -10.38 -7.64
N ILE A 33 -7.54 -9.77 -6.55
CA ILE A 33 -8.45 -9.26 -5.53
C ILE A 33 -8.48 -7.75 -5.70
N GLY A 34 -9.61 -7.24 -6.17
CA GLY A 34 -9.94 -5.83 -6.09
C GLY A 34 -10.64 -5.62 -4.76
N LEU A 35 -9.95 -5.01 -3.80
CA LEU A 35 -10.61 -4.58 -2.57
C LEU A 35 -11.22 -3.21 -2.85
N VAL A 36 -12.54 -3.18 -3.00
CA VAL A 36 -13.30 -1.94 -3.15
C VAL A 36 -14.00 -1.72 -1.82
N SER A 37 -13.69 -0.62 -1.15
CA SER A 37 -14.36 -0.26 0.10
C SER A 37 -15.89 -0.17 -0.12
N PRO A 38 -16.74 -0.59 0.84
CA PRO A 38 -18.20 -0.70 0.70
C PRO A 38 -18.93 0.62 0.47
N ILE A 39 -18.22 1.74 0.62
CA ILE A 39 -18.76 3.08 0.45
C ILE A 39 -19.26 3.29 -1.01
N PHE A 40 -18.95 2.38 -1.96
CA PHE A 40 -19.11 2.61 -3.40
C PHE A 40 -19.92 1.54 -4.16
N TYR A 41 -20.71 0.70 -3.48
CA TYR A 41 -21.43 -0.39 -4.17
C TYR A 41 -22.69 0.07 -4.93
N GLU A 42 -23.27 1.23 -4.59
CA GLU A 42 -24.56 1.68 -5.15
C GLU A 42 -24.44 2.73 -6.28
N THR A 43 -23.22 3.13 -6.66
CA THR A 43 -22.99 4.17 -7.66
C THR A 43 -22.70 3.57 -9.03
N GLU A 44 -23.64 3.71 -9.98
CA GLU A 44 -23.41 3.34 -11.37
C GLU A 44 -22.34 4.25 -12.01
N GLY A 45 -21.35 3.65 -12.69
CA GLY A 45 -20.34 4.39 -13.46
C GLY A 45 -19.10 4.84 -12.65
N ASN A 46 -18.44 5.91 -13.12
CA ASN A 46 -17.25 6.47 -12.47
C ASN A 46 -17.57 7.64 -11.53
N GLU A 47 -18.85 7.97 -11.31
CA GLU A 47 -19.29 9.15 -10.56
C GLU A 47 -18.85 9.12 -9.09
N TRP A 48 -18.78 7.92 -8.49
CA TRP A 48 -18.19 7.72 -7.17
C TRP A 48 -16.74 8.17 -7.07
N ARG A 49 -15.98 8.15 -8.16
CA ARG A 49 -14.60 8.66 -8.17
C ARG A 49 -14.58 10.17 -8.04
N ASP A 50 -15.57 10.86 -8.59
CA ASP A 50 -15.68 12.31 -8.49
C ASP A 50 -16.19 12.74 -7.10
N GLU A 51 -17.08 11.97 -6.46
CA GLU A 51 -17.44 12.17 -5.05
C GLU A 51 -16.25 11.90 -4.09
N ILE A 52 -15.46 10.83 -4.32
CA ILE A 52 -14.20 10.60 -3.59
C ILE A 52 -13.20 11.73 -3.80
N ARG A 53 -13.14 12.32 -5.00
CA ARG A 53 -12.21 13.41 -5.29
C ARG A 53 -12.49 14.68 -4.48
N GLU A 54 -13.72 14.84 -3.99
CA GLU A 54 -14.06 15.90 -3.03
C GLU A 54 -13.60 15.54 -1.60
N ASP A 55 -13.66 14.26 -1.22
CA ASP A 55 -13.15 13.70 0.04
C ASP A 55 -11.71 13.12 -0.09
N ARG A 56 -10.77 13.95 -0.54
CA ARG A 56 -9.36 13.53 -0.64
C ARG A 56 -8.79 13.16 0.74
N PHE A 57 -7.91 12.16 0.76
CA PHE A 57 -7.09 11.88 1.93
C PHE A 57 -6.31 13.14 2.34
N THR A 58 -6.51 13.57 3.57
CA THR A 58 -5.70 14.63 4.16
C THR A 58 -4.25 14.17 4.28
N LEU A 59 -3.30 15.11 4.25
CA LEU A 59 -1.89 14.79 4.48
C LEU A 59 -1.68 14.04 5.81
N LEU A 60 -2.46 14.37 6.84
CA LEU A 60 -2.41 13.69 8.13
C LEU A 60 -2.78 12.20 8.01
N GLN A 61 -3.84 11.86 7.28
CA GLN A 61 -4.23 10.48 7.01
C GLN A 61 -3.15 9.75 6.19
N LEU A 62 -2.60 10.40 5.17
CA LEU A 62 -1.53 9.81 4.34
C LEU A 62 -0.25 9.53 5.15
N LYS A 63 0.13 10.43 6.07
CA LYS A 63 1.23 10.20 7.01
C LYS A 63 0.98 8.99 7.91
N ARG A 64 -0.27 8.78 8.36
CA ARG A 64 -0.63 7.58 9.14
C ARG A 64 -0.48 6.30 8.32
N VAL A 65 -0.93 6.32 7.06
CA VAL A 65 -0.71 5.19 6.15
C VAL A 65 0.79 4.91 6.00
N ALA A 66 1.60 5.94 5.74
CA ALA A 66 3.05 5.82 5.61
C ALA A 66 3.72 5.21 6.85
N MET A 67 3.33 5.65 8.06
CA MET A 67 3.85 5.10 9.31
C MET A 67 3.51 3.61 9.46
N LEU A 68 2.25 3.22 9.19
CA LEU A 68 1.84 1.82 9.24
C LEU A 68 2.54 0.96 8.18
N VAL A 69 2.76 1.49 6.97
CA VAL A 69 3.53 0.80 5.92
C VAL A 69 4.92 0.48 6.45
N CYS A 70 5.68 1.49 6.90
CA CYS A 70 7.03 1.27 7.41
C CYS A 70 7.07 0.35 8.64
N ARG A 71 6.03 0.40 9.49
CA ARG A 71 5.94 -0.49 10.66
C ARG A 71 5.76 -1.95 10.27
N PHE A 72 4.87 -2.24 9.33
CA PHE A 72 4.40 -3.60 9.04
C PHE A 72 5.04 -4.22 7.81
N GLU A 73 6.17 -3.69 7.33
CA GLU A 73 6.91 -4.29 6.21
C GLU A 73 7.31 -5.74 6.49
N THR A 74 7.78 -6.06 7.70
CA THR A 74 8.10 -7.46 8.07
C THR A 74 6.88 -8.38 7.96
N ALA A 75 5.70 -7.91 8.39
CA ALA A 75 4.45 -8.64 8.22
C ALA A 75 4.09 -8.81 6.74
N GLN A 76 4.27 -7.78 5.94
CA GLN A 76 4.05 -7.79 4.50
C GLN A 76 5.00 -8.78 3.80
N ASP A 77 6.30 -8.71 4.09
CA ASP A 77 7.35 -9.62 3.63
C ASP A 77 7.02 -11.08 3.95
N SER A 78 6.49 -11.35 5.15
CA SER A 78 6.12 -12.72 5.55
C SER A 78 5.00 -13.33 4.68
N LEU A 79 4.29 -12.50 3.91
CA LEU A 79 3.27 -12.93 2.97
C LEU A 79 3.83 -13.12 1.56
N HIS A 80 4.98 -12.54 1.23
CA HIS A 80 5.60 -12.65 -0.08
C HIS A 80 6.32 -14.00 -0.29
N PRO A 81 6.45 -14.49 -1.54
CA PRO A 81 7.24 -15.69 -1.83
C PRO A 81 8.71 -15.45 -1.48
N VAL A 82 9.38 -16.47 -0.92
CA VAL A 82 10.77 -16.38 -0.46
C VAL A 82 11.74 -15.83 -1.51
N HIS A 83 11.53 -16.14 -2.79
CA HIS A 83 12.42 -15.66 -3.86
C HIS A 83 12.30 -14.14 -4.10
N ARG A 84 11.13 -13.53 -3.83
CA ARG A 84 10.95 -12.06 -3.93
C ARG A 84 11.73 -11.33 -2.84
N ILE A 85 11.82 -11.96 -1.67
CA ILE A 85 12.58 -11.44 -0.53
C ILE A 85 14.08 -11.66 -0.75
N LYS A 86 14.51 -12.82 -1.25
CA LYS A 86 15.94 -13.15 -1.36
C LYS A 86 16.65 -12.47 -2.51
N ASP A 87 15.99 -12.38 -3.66
CA ASP A 87 16.66 -11.91 -4.87
C ASP A 87 16.58 -10.39 -5.00
N HIS A 88 15.67 -9.70 -4.27
CA HIS A 88 15.55 -8.24 -4.15
C HIS A 88 15.48 -7.43 -5.46
N ASP A 89 15.55 -8.08 -6.61
CA ASP A 89 15.75 -7.43 -7.92
C ASP A 89 14.52 -6.65 -8.39
N ASN A 90 13.35 -6.89 -7.76
CA ASN A 90 12.09 -6.40 -8.29
C ASN A 90 11.15 -5.80 -7.26
N ILE A 91 11.30 -6.08 -5.96
CA ILE A 91 10.54 -5.46 -4.85
C ILE A 91 11.45 -5.42 -3.61
N LEU A 92 11.45 -4.28 -2.93
CA LEU A 92 12.16 -3.88 -1.74
C LEU A 92 11.17 -3.16 -0.83
N SER A 93 11.40 -3.30 0.46
CA SER A 93 10.68 -2.56 1.48
C SER A 93 10.95 -1.06 1.33
N ASN A 94 9.95 -0.21 1.59
CA ASN A 94 10.14 1.24 1.56
C ASN A 94 11.25 1.69 2.53
N ARG A 95 11.50 0.98 3.64
CA ARG A 95 12.62 1.24 4.57
C ARG A 95 14.00 0.95 4.01
N PHE A 96 14.12 0.22 2.91
CA PHE A 96 15.40 -0.03 2.26
C PHE A 96 15.87 1.15 1.38
N ASN A 97 15.04 2.17 1.20
CA ASN A 97 15.42 3.34 0.42
C ASN A 97 16.51 4.18 1.10
N ASP A 98 17.35 4.88 0.34
CA ASP A 98 18.50 5.62 0.87
C ASP A 98 18.15 6.73 1.87
N ALA A 99 16.91 7.24 1.85
CA ALA A 99 16.45 8.26 2.79
C ALA A 99 15.96 7.69 4.13
N LEU A 100 15.64 6.39 4.18
CA LEU A 100 15.07 5.71 5.35
C LEU A 100 15.95 4.56 5.88
N LYS A 101 16.86 4.03 5.05
CA LYS A 101 17.77 2.95 5.43
C LYS A 101 18.60 3.38 6.63
N ASP A 102 18.89 2.40 7.48
CA ASP A 102 19.64 2.55 8.73
C ASP A 102 18.97 3.42 9.82
N LEU A 103 17.81 4.02 9.54
CA LEU A 103 17.04 4.75 10.55
C LEU A 103 16.21 3.79 11.42
N SER A 104 16.11 4.13 12.69
CA SER A 104 15.12 3.52 13.58
C SER A 104 13.71 3.93 13.18
N LEU A 105 12.72 3.12 13.58
CA LEU A 105 11.32 3.39 13.25
C LEU A 105 10.83 4.73 13.79
N SER A 106 11.30 5.15 14.97
CA SER A 106 10.98 6.46 15.56
C SER A 106 11.55 7.63 14.74
N GLU A 107 12.76 7.50 14.20
CA GLU A 107 13.36 8.49 13.30
C GLU A 107 12.60 8.58 11.97
N ILE A 108 12.16 7.44 11.42
CA ILE A 108 11.31 7.38 10.23
C ILE A 108 9.99 8.11 10.48
N TYR A 109 9.32 7.85 11.61
CA TYR A 109 8.09 8.55 11.98
C TYR A 109 8.29 10.06 12.10
N ALA A 110 9.37 10.49 12.75
CA ALA A 110 9.69 11.91 12.85
C ALA A 110 9.87 12.55 11.46
N ARG A 111 10.51 11.87 10.51
CA ARG A 111 10.63 12.35 9.12
C ARG A 111 9.27 12.45 8.44
N ILE A 112 8.45 11.40 8.53
CA ILE A 112 7.09 11.38 7.96
C ILE A 112 6.24 12.52 8.54
N GLN A 113 6.30 12.74 9.86
CA GLN A 113 5.55 13.81 10.53
C GLN A 113 5.96 15.21 10.07
N ASN A 114 7.23 15.42 9.74
CA ASN A 114 7.76 16.71 9.30
C ASN A 114 7.50 17.05 7.83
N VAL A 115 6.99 16.11 7.03
CA VAL A 115 6.61 16.36 5.63
C VAL A 115 5.47 17.40 5.55
N THR A 116 5.53 18.35 4.62
CA THR A 116 4.57 19.46 4.52
C THR A 116 3.47 19.28 3.47
N ASP A 117 3.64 18.35 2.53
CA ASP A 117 2.73 18.13 1.42
C ASP A 117 2.79 16.68 0.88
N VAL A 118 1.86 16.32 0.01
CA VAL A 118 1.72 14.97 -0.55
C VAL A 118 2.94 14.59 -1.40
N THR A 119 3.48 15.53 -2.17
CA THR A 119 4.65 15.30 -3.02
C THR A 119 5.88 14.97 -2.20
N GLY A 120 6.13 15.68 -1.10
CA GLY A 120 7.20 15.41 -0.17
C GLY A 120 7.06 14.05 0.51
N LEU A 121 5.83 13.60 0.77
CA LEU A 121 5.58 12.28 1.38
C LEU A 121 5.92 11.16 0.40
N ALA A 122 5.43 11.28 -0.84
CA ALA A 122 5.75 10.33 -1.90
C ALA A 122 7.25 10.28 -2.20
N ALA A 123 7.91 11.44 -2.25
CA ALA A 123 9.35 11.54 -2.47
C ALA A 123 10.17 10.91 -1.33
N LEU A 124 9.71 11.00 -0.08
CA LEU A 124 10.37 10.37 1.07
C LEU A 124 10.27 8.83 1.05
N LEU A 125 9.08 8.30 0.75
CA LEU A 125 8.80 6.86 0.84
C LEU A 125 9.23 6.08 -0.40
N ASN A 126 9.28 6.73 -1.55
CA ASN A 126 9.75 6.16 -2.81
C ASN A 126 11.04 6.86 -3.27
N PHE A 127 11.90 7.26 -2.32
CA PHE A 127 13.18 7.89 -2.62
C PHE A 127 14.10 6.95 -3.40
N VAL A 128 14.80 7.48 -4.40
CA VAL A 128 15.82 6.79 -5.18
C VAL A 128 16.99 7.75 -5.31
N SER A 129 18.22 7.30 -5.05
CA SER A 129 19.38 8.18 -5.17
C SER A 129 19.65 8.56 -6.62
N ARG A 130 20.14 9.79 -6.80
CA ARG A 130 20.41 10.39 -8.11
C ARG A 130 21.53 9.72 -8.89
N GLU A 131 22.41 8.95 -8.24
CA GLU A 131 23.42 8.18 -8.99
C GLU A 131 22.77 7.09 -9.87
N GLU A 132 21.56 6.65 -9.51
CA GLU A 132 20.78 5.67 -10.25
C GLU A 132 19.72 6.31 -11.18
N SER A 133 19.50 7.62 -11.05
CA SER A 133 18.42 8.38 -11.70
C SER A 133 19.01 9.48 -12.59
N GLU A 134 18.90 9.33 -13.92
CA GLU A 134 19.37 10.32 -14.90
C GLU A 134 18.49 11.59 -14.95
N ALA A 135 17.40 11.67 -14.16
CA ALA A 135 16.41 12.73 -14.24
C ALA A 135 16.68 13.89 -13.25
N SER A 136 16.68 15.13 -13.76
CA SER A 136 16.95 16.33 -12.96
C SER A 136 15.79 16.77 -12.05
N SER A 137 14.57 16.24 -12.23
CA SER A 137 13.37 16.61 -11.49
C SER A 137 12.47 15.41 -11.20
N TYR A 138 12.09 15.22 -9.93
CA TYR A 138 11.15 14.17 -9.50
C TYR A 138 9.73 14.54 -9.93
N ASP A 139 9.16 13.83 -10.90
CA ASP A 139 7.76 13.97 -11.32
C ASP A 139 6.89 12.77 -10.89
N GLY A 140 7.48 11.86 -10.10
CA GLY A 140 6.81 10.67 -9.62
C GLY A 140 6.64 9.54 -10.64
N TYR A 141 7.18 9.64 -11.88
CA TYR A 141 7.08 8.58 -12.90
C TYR A 141 8.28 8.40 -13.85
N GLN A 142 9.20 9.36 -13.98
CA GLN A 142 10.26 9.30 -15.00
C GLN A 142 11.29 8.18 -14.80
N ASP A 143 11.49 7.74 -13.57
CA ASP A 143 12.34 6.61 -13.21
C ASP A 143 11.58 5.27 -13.15
N SER A 144 10.74 4.98 -14.16
CA SER A 144 9.82 3.82 -14.27
C SER A 144 10.39 2.46 -13.82
N LYS A 145 11.71 2.25 -13.92
CA LYS A 145 12.42 1.06 -13.44
C LYS A 145 12.51 0.98 -11.92
N PHE A 146 12.68 2.10 -11.22
CA PHE A 146 12.79 2.16 -9.76
C PHE A 146 11.44 2.20 -9.06
N PHE A 147 10.36 2.61 -9.76
CA PHE A 147 9.00 2.42 -9.24
C PHE A 147 8.66 0.95 -9.04
N LYS A 148 9.26 0.04 -9.83
CA LYS A 148 9.05 -1.40 -9.68
C LYS A 148 9.50 -1.88 -8.31
N VAL A 149 10.46 -1.19 -7.71
CA VAL A 149 11.24 -1.67 -6.59
C VAL A 149 10.51 -1.51 -5.27
N TRP A 150 9.50 -0.64 -5.07
CA TRP A 150 8.90 -0.49 -3.74
C TRP A 150 7.64 -1.33 -3.52
N GLU A 151 7.55 -1.95 -2.34
CA GLU A 151 6.38 -2.69 -1.85
C GLU A 151 5.09 -1.86 -1.87
N VAL A 152 5.16 -0.61 -1.40
CA VAL A 152 4.04 0.32 -1.46
C VAL A 152 4.43 1.56 -2.26
N ASN A 153 3.63 1.87 -3.26
CA ASN A 153 3.86 2.98 -4.16
C ASN A 153 2.96 4.17 -3.79
N PHE A 154 3.58 5.22 -3.24
CA PHE A 154 2.93 6.49 -2.92
C PHE A 154 2.94 7.46 -4.10
N THR A 155 3.68 7.22 -5.18
CA THR A 155 3.74 8.17 -6.30
C THR A 155 2.45 8.20 -7.12
N SER A 156 1.65 7.13 -7.02
CA SER A 156 0.30 7.09 -7.55
C SER A 156 -0.64 8.10 -6.88
N LEU A 157 -0.30 8.64 -5.70
CA LEU A 157 -1.06 9.76 -5.10
C LEU A 157 -1.02 11.01 -5.98
N ILE A 158 0.06 11.22 -6.73
CA ILE A 158 0.24 12.44 -7.55
C ILE A 158 -0.65 12.39 -8.80
N LYS A 159 -0.81 11.20 -9.39
CA LYS A 159 -1.45 11.02 -10.70
C LYS A 159 -2.84 10.40 -10.63
N HIS A 160 -3.05 9.53 -9.67
CA HIS A 160 -4.22 8.67 -9.57
C HIS A 160 -4.97 8.84 -8.23
N ASP A 161 -4.46 9.66 -7.31
CA ASP A 161 -5.00 9.84 -5.97
C ASP A 161 -5.14 8.50 -5.20
N THR A 162 -4.26 7.54 -5.48
CA THR A 162 -4.27 6.21 -4.85
C THR A 162 -2.93 5.86 -4.22
N ILE A 163 -2.97 5.03 -3.17
CA ILE A 163 -1.81 4.31 -2.66
C ILE A 163 -1.89 2.89 -3.20
N GLU A 164 -0.86 2.46 -3.90
CA GLU A 164 -0.82 1.13 -4.50
C GLU A 164 0.03 0.20 -3.64
N PHE A 165 -0.63 -0.74 -2.95
CA PHE A 165 0.05 -1.92 -2.43
C PHE A 165 0.44 -2.78 -3.63
N ARG A 166 1.73 -2.86 -3.92
CA ARG A 166 2.19 -3.61 -5.08
C ARG A 166 2.08 -5.09 -4.78
N GLN A 167 1.37 -5.75 -5.69
CA GLN A 167 0.86 -7.08 -5.48
C GLN A 167 1.96 -8.10 -5.21
N HIS A 168 1.65 -9.06 -4.35
CA HIS A 168 2.26 -10.38 -4.34
C HIS A 168 2.35 -10.94 -5.77
N GLU A 169 3.39 -11.71 -6.09
CA GLU A 169 3.48 -12.42 -7.37
C GLU A 169 2.16 -13.15 -7.66
N GLY A 170 1.69 -13.13 -8.91
CA GLY A 170 0.48 -13.84 -9.30
C GLY A 170 0.50 -15.27 -8.76
N THR A 171 -0.45 -15.60 -7.89
CA THR A 171 -0.52 -16.91 -7.23
C THR A 171 -1.77 -17.66 -7.64
N ILE A 172 -1.65 -18.98 -7.84
CA ILE A 172 -2.80 -19.88 -8.00
C ILE A 172 -3.28 -20.46 -6.66
N SER A 173 -2.54 -20.20 -5.58
CA SER A 173 -2.90 -20.63 -4.24
C SER A 173 -3.97 -19.72 -3.66
N GLY A 174 -5.20 -20.23 -3.55
CA GLY A 174 -6.31 -19.49 -2.95
C GLY A 174 -6.04 -19.08 -1.50
N SER A 175 -5.29 -19.88 -0.73
CA SER A 175 -4.93 -19.54 0.66
C SER A 175 -3.92 -18.39 0.74
N SER A 176 -2.97 -18.31 -0.19
CA SER A 176 -2.03 -17.18 -0.27
C SER A 176 -2.76 -15.89 -0.66
N ALA A 177 -3.65 -15.98 -1.65
CA ALA A 177 -4.50 -14.87 -2.06
C ALA A 177 -5.39 -14.37 -0.89
N LEU A 178 -6.03 -15.29 -0.16
CA LEU A 178 -6.86 -14.95 1.00
C LEU A 178 -6.05 -14.27 2.11
N ARG A 179 -4.87 -14.80 2.47
CA ARG A 179 -3.99 -14.21 3.49
C ARG A 179 -3.56 -12.78 3.12
N TRP A 180 -3.27 -12.53 1.85
CA TRP A 180 -2.96 -11.18 1.37
C TRP A 180 -4.18 -10.25 1.49
N ALA A 181 -5.37 -10.72 1.11
CA ALA A 181 -6.61 -9.96 1.25
C ALA A 181 -6.88 -9.60 2.71
N GLU A 182 -6.79 -10.58 3.61
CA GLU A 182 -6.96 -10.39 5.04
C GLU A 182 -5.97 -9.36 5.60
N PHE A 183 -4.71 -9.39 5.14
CA PHE A 183 -3.72 -8.40 5.53
C PHE A 183 -4.14 -6.99 5.13
N ILE A 184 -4.52 -6.76 3.87
CA ILE A 184 -4.92 -5.42 3.41
C ILE A 184 -6.17 -4.92 4.15
N VAL A 185 -7.15 -5.79 4.40
CA VAL A 185 -8.35 -5.43 5.19
C VAL A 185 -7.96 -5.03 6.61
N ARG A 186 -7.15 -5.85 7.30
CA ARG A 186 -6.67 -5.57 8.65
C ARG A 186 -5.82 -4.30 8.72
N PHE A 187 -4.94 -4.10 7.74
CA PHE A 187 -4.16 -2.87 7.57
C PHE A 187 -5.06 -1.65 7.46
N THR A 188 -6.13 -1.75 6.66
CA THR A 188 -7.10 -0.67 6.48
C THR A 188 -7.80 -0.36 7.80
N PHE A 189 -8.23 -1.36 8.57
CA PHE A 189 -8.82 -1.12 9.89
C PHE A 189 -7.82 -0.54 10.90
N ALA A 190 -6.54 -0.93 10.85
CA ALA A 190 -5.49 -0.37 11.71
C ALA A 190 -5.30 1.14 11.51
N LEU A 191 -5.74 1.71 10.37
CA LEU A 191 -5.77 3.16 10.16
C LEU A 191 -6.70 3.89 11.13
N THR A 192 -7.58 3.19 11.86
CA THR A 192 -8.46 3.76 12.90
C THR A 192 -7.82 3.82 14.29
N ALA A 193 -6.68 3.16 14.50
CA ALA A 193 -5.97 3.14 15.77
C ALA A 193 -5.51 4.55 16.18
N SER A 194 -5.26 4.79 17.46
CA SER A 194 -4.71 6.08 17.91
C SER A 194 -3.27 6.29 17.40
N ASP A 195 -2.81 7.54 17.36
CA ASP A 195 -1.42 7.83 16.93
C ASP A 195 -0.39 7.13 17.82
N THR A 196 -0.65 7.06 19.14
CA THR A 196 0.18 6.32 20.10
C THR A 196 0.28 4.84 19.74
N GLU A 197 -0.84 4.23 19.35
CA GLU A 197 -0.87 2.83 18.96
C GLU A 197 -0.17 2.62 17.62
N VAL A 198 -0.39 3.47 16.62
CA VAL A 198 0.30 3.43 15.32
C VAL A 198 1.82 3.53 15.51
N MET A 199 2.28 4.40 16.41
CA MET A 199 3.69 4.65 16.67
C MET A 199 4.35 3.66 17.66
N SER A 200 3.61 2.69 18.19
CA SER A 200 4.17 1.66 19.08
C SER A 200 5.06 0.66 18.34
N ASP A 201 5.85 -0.10 19.09
CA ASP A 201 6.72 -1.15 18.56
C ASP A 201 5.93 -2.37 18.03
N GLY A 202 6.60 -3.21 17.24
CA GLY A 202 6.05 -4.44 16.66
C GLY A 202 5.77 -4.30 15.17
N ASP A 203 6.05 -5.36 14.44
CA ASP A 203 6.06 -5.39 12.97
C ASP A 203 5.44 -6.67 12.39
N THR A 204 4.83 -7.51 13.23
CA THR A 204 4.29 -8.82 12.83
C THR A 204 2.79 -8.75 12.51
N LEU A 205 2.25 -9.78 11.86
CA LEU A 205 0.80 -9.93 11.65
C LEU A 205 0.02 -9.95 12.97
N LYS A 206 0.62 -10.46 14.05
CA LYS A 206 -0.01 -10.47 15.38
C LYS A 206 -0.14 -9.05 15.92
N ASP A 207 0.90 -8.23 15.75
CA ASP A 207 0.90 -6.85 16.19
C ASP A 207 -0.10 -6.02 15.37
N LEU A 208 -0.18 -6.25 14.05
CA LEU A 208 -1.21 -5.64 13.22
C LEU A 208 -2.62 -5.99 13.71
N ASN A 209 -2.87 -7.25 14.06
CA ASN A 209 -4.16 -7.69 14.59
C ASN A 209 -4.53 -7.02 15.92
N SER A 210 -3.55 -6.61 16.71
CA SER A 210 -3.81 -5.92 17.98
C SER A 210 -4.33 -4.49 17.77
N LEU A 211 -4.11 -3.89 16.60
CA LEU A 211 -4.58 -2.55 16.24
C LEU A 211 -6.00 -2.56 15.66
N VAL A 212 -6.54 -3.73 15.33
CA VAL A 212 -7.84 -3.86 14.66
C VAL A 212 -8.93 -3.95 15.72
N TYR A 213 -9.69 -2.87 15.87
CA TYR A 213 -10.94 -2.87 16.62
C TYR A 213 -12.09 -3.25 15.67
N LEU A 214 -12.43 -4.55 15.63
CA LEU A 214 -13.69 -4.94 15.00
C LEU A 214 -14.85 -4.54 15.92
N PRO A 215 -15.86 -3.81 15.41
CA PRO A 215 -17.11 -3.64 16.14
C PRO A 215 -17.63 -5.02 16.52
N GLN A 216 -17.93 -5.23 17.81
CA GLN A 216 -18.60 -6.45 18.29
C GLN A 216 -20.06 -6.45 17.89
#